data_AF-A0A1V3XJ14-F1
#
_entry.id   AF-A0A1V3XJ14-F1
#
_cell.length_a   1.000
_cell.length_b   1.000
_cell.length_c   1.000
_cell.angle_alpha   90.00
_cell.angle_beta   90.00
_cell.angle_gamma   90.00
#
_symmetry.space_group_name_H-M   'P 1'
#
loop_
_entity.id
_entity.type
_entity.pdbx_description
1 polymer ?
#
loop_
_entity_poly.entity_id
_entity_poly.type
_entity_poly.pdbx_seq_one_letter_code
_entity_poly.pdbx_strand_id
1 'polypeptide(L)' 'MTVTNQGKTYRWTFADVVGSPPKMTVIDTQEGADGWECQRAMSVANNVIVDINACGYQITDQGGQIADQIIAKVNKETK' A
#
# COMPACT_ATOMS: atom_id res chain seq x y z
N MET A 1 -10.14 3.67 11.91
CA MET A 1 -11.15 3.03 11.04
C MET A 1 -11.59 1.71 11.65
N THR A 2 -12.88 1.39 11.60
CA THR A 2 -13.40 0.08 12.05
C THR A 2 -13.75 -0.77 10.83
N VAL A 3 -13.29 -2.02 10.79
CA VAL A 3 -13.51 -2.97 9.70
C VAL A 3 -14.13 -4.24 10.27
N THR A 4 -15.33 -4.60 9.79
CA THR A 4 -15.97 -5.88 10.14
C THR A 4 -15.90 -6.83 8.95
N ASN A 5 -15.25 -7.98 9.12
CA ASN A 5 -15.11 -9.00 8.08
C ASN A 5 -15.38 -10.38 8.69
N GLN A 6 -16.25 -11.16 8.05
CA GLN A 6 -16.65 -12.51 8.52
C GLN A 6 -17.05 -12.54 10.01
N GLY A 7 -17.83 -11.55 10.45
CA GLY A 7 -18.30 -11.45 11.84
C GLY A 7 -17.25 -11.02 12.88
N LYS A 8 -16.00 -10.79 12.46
CA LYS A 8 -14.92 -10.26 13.32
C LYS A 8 -14.73 -8.77 13.05
N THR A 9 -14.50 -8.01 14.11
CA THR A 9 -14.28 -6.56 14.03
C THR A 9 -12.84 -6.23 14.39
N TYR A 10 -12.20 -5.44 13.53
CA TYR A 10 -10.83 -4.96 13.66
C TYR A 10 -10.83 -3.44 13.62
N ARG A 11 -9.81 -2.84 14.22
CA ARG A 11 -9.58 -1.40 14.17
C ARG A 11 -8.22 -1.13 13.55
N TRP A 12 -8.17 -0.15 12.67
CA TRP A 12 -6.98 0.24 11.92
C TRP A 12 -6.76 1.73 12.04
N THR A 13 -5.52 2.14 12.25
CA THR A 13 -5.10 3.54 12.30
C THR A 13 -4.28 3.85 11.06
N PHE A 14 -4.62 4.94 10.35
CA PHE A 14 -3.87 5.40 9.19
C PHE A 14 -2.84 6.46 9.61
N ALA A 15 -1.64 6.35 9.08
CA ALA A 15 -0.68 7.45 9.06
C ALA A 15 -1.07 8.50 8.00
N ASP A 16 -0.28 9.56 7.89
CA ASP A 16 -0.43 10.55 6.82
C ASP A 16 -0.22 9.90 5.45
N VAL A 17 -0.97 10.38 4.46
CA VAL A 17 -0.71 10.04 3.06
C VAL A 17 0.55 10.76 2.61
N VAL A 18 1.53 10.00 2.11
CA VAL A 18 2.82 10.51 1.65
C VAL A 18 3.11 10.06 0.22
N GLY A 19 4.21 10.54 -0.36
CA GLY A 19 4.61 10.24 -1.74
C GLY A 19 4.67 11.51 -2.61
N SER A 20 4.85 11.30 -3.91
CA SER A 20 4.94 12.36 -4.90
C SER A 20 4.28 11.91 -6.20
N PRO A 21 3.57 12.79 -6.93
CA PRO A 21 2.92 12.42 -8.18
C PRO A 21 3.86 11.66 -9.13
N PRO A 22 3.39 10.57 -9.77
CA PRO A 22 2.02 10.04 -9.75
C PRO A 22 1.74 9.01 -8.62
N LYS A 23 2.66 8.83 -7.66
CA LYS A 23 2.58 7.81 -6.61
C LYS A 23 2.11 8.38 -5.27
N MET A 24 1.23 7.66 -4.59
CA MET A 24 0.85 7.90 -3.20
C MET A 24 0.96 6.63 -2.37
N THR A 25 1.33 6.77 -1.11
CA THR A 25 1.40 5.68 -0.13
C THR A 25 0.79 6.09 1.20
N VAL A 26 0.28 5.11 1.94
CA VAL A 26 -0.22 5.28 3.31
C VAL A 26 0.05 4.00 4.09
N ILE A 27 0.49 4.15 5.34
CA ILE A 27 0.62 3.02 6.27
C ILE A 27 -0.66 2.92 7.09
N ASP A 28 -1.19 1.71 7.23
CA ASP A 28 -2.23 1.35 8.17
C ASP A 28 -1.74 0.33 9.19
N THR A 29 -2.00 0.61 10.47
CA THR A 29 -1.57 -0.23 11.60
C THR A 29 -2.79 -0.83 12.27
N GLN A 30 -2.79 -2.15 12.45
CA GLN A 30 -3.90 -2.85 13.10
C GLN A 30 -3.78 -2.75 14.63
N GLU A 31 -4.83 -2.25 15.28
CA GLU A 31 -4.88 -2.18 16.75
C GLU A 31 -4.88 -3.60 17.36
N GLY A 32 -4.02 -3.84 18.35
CA GLY A 32 -3.97 -5.10 19.10
C GLY A 32 -3.42 -6.30 18.33
N ALA A 33 -2.69 -6.09 17.23
CA ALA A 33 -2.14 -7.15 16.38
C ALA A 33 -0.60 -7.18 16.38
N ASP A 34 0.03 -6.90 17.53
CA ASP A 34 1.47 -7.02 17.74
C ASP A 34 2.34 -6.27 16.71
N GLY A 35 1.89 -5.08 16.30
CA GLY A 35 2.60 -4.26 15.32
C GLY A 35 2.43 -4.74 13.87
N TRP A 36 1.38 -5.50 13.57
CA TRP A 36 0.99 -5.80 12.20
C TRP A 36 0.55 -4.53 11.47
N GLU A 37 1.21 -4.27 10.35
CA GLU A 37 1.01 -3.08 9.53
C GLU A 37 0.87 -3.47 8.07
N CYS A 38 0.21 -2.62 7.29
CA CYS A 38 0.28 -2.65 5.84
C CYS A 38 0.65 -1.27 5.28
N GLN A 39 1.36 -1.25 4.16
CA GLN A 39 1.50 -0.07 3.32
C GLN A 39 0.67 -0.26 2.05
N ARG A 40 -0.33 0.59 1.88
CA ARG A 40 -1.02 0.77 0.61
C ARG A 40 -0.16 1.68 -0.27
N ALA A 41 0.07 1.29 -1.51
CA ALA A 41 0.78 2.10 -2.50
C ALA A 41 0.04 2.07 -3.82
N MET A 42 -0.26 3.25 -4.36
CA MET A 42 -0.95 3.41 -5.63
C MET A 42 -0.14 4.32 -6.56
N SER A 43 0.00 3.91 -7.82
CA SER A 43 0.67 4.68 -8.87
C SER A 43 0.02 4.38 -10.22
N VAL A 44 0.41 5.12 -11.26
CA VAL A 44 -0.10 4.94 -12.62
C VAL A 44 1.01 5.13 -13.65
N ALA A 45 1.00 4.30 -14.69
CA ALA A 45 1.83 4.45 -15.88
C ALA A 45 1.05 4.02 -17.12
N ASN A 46 1.09 4.82 -18.18
CA ASN A 46 0.27 4.63 -19.37
C ASN A 46 -1.23 4.47 -19.01
N ASN A 47 -1.87 3.39 -19.43
CA ASN A 47 -3.26 3.03 -19.14
C ASN A 47 -3.39 2.01 -17.99
N VAL A 48 -2.35 1.87 -17.15
CA VAL A 48 -2.29 0.88 -16.07
C VAL A 48 -2.17 1.56 -14.71
N ILE A 49 -3.13 1.30 -13.82
CA ILE A 49 -3.06 1.64 -12.39
C ILE A 49 -2.42 0.46 -11.66
N VAL A 50 -1.44 0.76 -10.82
CA VAL A 50 -0.77 -0.19 -9.93
C VAL A 50 -1.28 0.07 -8.52
N ASP A 51 -1.99 -0.89 -7.93
CA ASP A 51 -2.49 -0.83 -6.55
C ASP A 51 -1.93 -2.00 -5.74
N ILE A 52 -1.20 -1.68 -4.68
CA ILE A 52 -0.47 -2.63 -3.85
C ILE A 52 -0.90 -2.48 -2.40
N ASN A 53 -1.02 -3.61 -1.71
CA ASN A 53 -1.11 -3.66 -0.25
C ASN A 53 -0.05 -4.65 0.27
N ALA A 54 1.00 -4.13 0.93
CA ALA A 54 2.10 -4.93 1.45
C ALA A 54 2.06 -4.93 2.98
N CYS A 55 1.91 -6.09 3.60
CA CYS A 55 1.74 -6.23 5.05
C CYS A 55 2.86 -7.02 5.72
N GLY A 56 3.16 -6.67 6.97
CA GLY A 56 4.19 -7.31 7.78
C GLY A 56 4.39 -6.60 9.12
N TYR A 57 5.33 -7.10 9.92
CA TYR A 57 5.66 -6.55 11.24
C TYR A 57 6.75 -5.46 11.22
N GLN A 58 7.32 -5.17 10.04
CA GLN A 58 8.41 -4.20 9.83
C GLN A 58 8.20 -3.44 8.52
N ILE A 59 6.99 -2.90 8.34
CA ILE A 59 6.64 -2.15 7.14
C ILE A 59 7.25 -0.75 7.21
N THR A 60 7.86 -0.31 6.11
CA THR A 60 8.41 1.04 5.94
C THR A 60 8.07 1.55 4.54
N ASP A 61 8.58 0.90 3.49
CA ASP A 61 8.36 1.30 2.09
C ASP A 61 8.22 0.12 1.10
N GLN A 62 7.93 -1.09 1.59
CA GLN A 62 7.84 -2.28 0.74
C GLN A 62 6.75 -2.17 -0.32
N GLY A 63 5.59 -1.59 0.00
CA GLY A 63 4.51 -1.35 -0.96
C GLY A 63 4.93 -0.34 -2.03
N GLY A 64 5.62 0.73 -1.64
CA GLY A 64 6.18 1.73 -2.55
C GLY A 64 7.19 1.14 -3.53
N GLN A 65 8.12 0.32 -3.03
CA GLN A 65 9.13 -0.36 -3.85
C GLN A 65 8.51 -1.40 -4.81
N ILE A 66 7.50 -2.14 -4.38
CA ILE A 66 6.77 -3.08 -5.26
C ILE A 66 6.07 -2.31 -6.38
N ALA A 67 5.41 -1.18 -6.05
CA ALA A 67 4.75 -0.35 -7.05
C ALA A 67 5.75 0.16 -8.10
N ASP A 68 6.93 0.64 -7.68
CA ASP A 68 7.98 1.12 -8.59
C ASP A 68 8.50 0.04 -9.53
N GLN A 69 8.68 -1.20 -9.04
CA GLN A 69 9.10 -2.32 -9.88
C GLN A 69 8.05 -2.69 -10.93
N ILE A 70 6.75 -2.62 -10.59
CA ILE A 70 5.67 -2.88 -11.55
C ILE A 70 5.59 -1.76 -12.58
N ILE A 71 5.67 -0.49 -12.16
CA ILE A 71 5.72 0.66 -13.06
C ILE A 71 6.91 0.53 -14.03
N ALA A 72 8.08 0.12 -13.55
CA ALA A 72 9.24 -0.12 -14.40
C ALA A 72 9.02 -1.24 -15.43
N LYS A 73 8.18 -2.25 -15.14
CA LYS A 73 7.78 -3.27 -16.12
C LYS A 73 6.77 -2.71 -17.12
N VAL A 74 5.74 -1.99 -16.67
CA VAL A 74 4.76 -1.34 -17.55
C VAL A 74 5.46 -0.43 -18.56
N ASN A 75 6.40 0.40 -18.10
CA ASN A 75 7.16 1.30 -18.97
C ASN A 75 8.06 0.58 -19.99
N LYS A 76 8.42 -0.70 -19.77
CA LYS A 76 9.17 -1.51 -20.73
C LYS A 76 8.27 -2.07 -21.84
N GLU A 77 6.99 -2.29 -21.58
CA GLU A 77 6.01 -2.77 -22.57
C GLU A 77 5.61 -1.70 -23.59
N THR A 78 5.85 -0.43 -23.28
CA THR A 78 5.60 0.71 -24.17
C THR A 78 6.75 1.04 -25.13
N LYS A 79 7.75 0.17 -25.23
CA LYS A 79 8.86 0.31 -26.19
C LYS A 79 8.55 -0.32 -27.54
#